data_AF-A0A388Q6X9-F1
#
_entry.id   AF-A0A388Q6X9-F1
#
_cell.length_a   1.000
_cell.length_b   1.000
_cell.length_c   1.000
_cell.angle_alpha   90.00
_cell.angle_beta   90.00
_cell.angle_gamma   90.00
#
_symmetry.space_group_name_H-M   'P 1'
#
loop_
_entity.id
_entity.type
_entity.pdbx_description
1 polymer ?
#
loop_
_entity_poly.entity_id
_entity_poly.type
_entity_poly.pdbx_seq_one_letter_code
_entity_poly.pdbx_strand_id
1 'polypeptide(L)'
;MAIKGFLVNLRENIKDIRTMQMILDSIKVHPERDSMRASAEADLRNINMHFLDYVKKFADTTKSVSSALFAVNIINPAKEGAYVASFYEQIVKRFPESKTAKAFADRFQNKTPASPMQPAASHTGKMAIDFTASTPDGQSLSLNSFKGKYVLVDFWASWCGPCRNENPNVVAAFNQFKDKNFTVLGVSLDSDKGKWKEAIAKDGLVWIR
;
A
#
# COMPACT_ATOMS: atom_id res chain seq x y z
N MET A 1 22.61 2.98 -15.74
CA MET A 1 22.04 4.28 -15.32
C MET A 1 22.28 4.48 -13.83
N ALA A 2 22.47 5.73 -13.37
CA ALA A 2 22.62 6.02 -11.94
C ALA A 2 21.26 6.04 -11.22
N ILE A 3 21.22 5.50 -9.99
CA ILE A 3 19.98 5.40 -9.18
C ILE A 3 19.32 6.78 -8.95
N LYS A 4 20.10 7.84 -8.81
CA LYS A 4 19.56 9.21 -8.64
C LYS A 4 18.71 9.64 -9.84
N GLY A 5 19.18 9.41 -11.07
CA GLY A 5 18.43 9.74 -12.28
C GLY A 5 17.14 8.90 -12.41
N PHE A 6 17.20 7.64 -11.97
CA PHE A 6 16.03 6.78 -11.89
C PHE A 6 14.98 7.31 -10.92
N LEU A 7 15.38 7.67 -9.70
CA LEU A 7 14.47 8.19 -8.68
C LEU A 7 13.81 9.52 -9.09
N VAL A 8 14.55 10.39 -9.77
CA VAL A 8 13.99 11.65 -10.30
C VAL A 8 12.93 11.36 -11.37
N ASN A 9 13.24 10.52 -12.36
CA ASN A 9 12.27 10.17 -13.41
C ASN A 9 11.06 9.41 -12.87
N LEU A 10 11.28 8.49 -11.92
CA LEU A 10 10.23 7.77 -11.22
C LEU A 10 9.24 8.74 -10.57
N ARG A 11 9.77 9.75 -9.86
CA ARG A 11 8.94 10.77 -9.21
C ARG A 11 8.13 11.59 -10.21
N GLU A 12 8.74 12.03 -11.33
CA GLU A 12 8.02 12.82 -12.32
C GLU A 12 6.91 11.99 -13.01
N ASN A 13 7.18 10.74 -13.40
CA ASN A 13 6.17 9.86 -13.99
C ASN A 13 4.99 9.61 -13.02
N ILE A 14 5.26 9.45 -11.72
CA ILE A 14 4.20 9.30 -10.71
C ILE A 14 3.34 10.57 -10.62
N LYS A 15 3.93 11.76 -10.74
CA LYS A 15 3.16 13.01 -10.75
C LYS A 15 2.29 13.12 -12.00
N ASP A 16 2.83 12.77 -13.18
CA ASP A 16 2.08 12.82 -14.44
C ASP A 16 0.88 11.87 -14.41
N ILE A 17 1.08 10.63 -13.94
CA ILE A 17 0.01 9.63 -13.76
C ILE A 17 -1.08 10.16 -12.82
N ARG A 18 -0.69 10.72 -11.66
CA ARG A 18 -1.65 11.30 -10.71
C ARG A 18 -2.42 12.47 -11.31
N THR A 19 -1.74 13.33 -12.07
CA THR A 19 -2.35 14.48 -12.72
C THR A 19 -3.40 14.03 -13.72
N MET A 20 -3.07 13.04 -14.57
CA MET A 20 -4.01 12.47 -15.53
C MET A 20 -5.18 11.74 -14.87
N GLN A 21 -4.95 11.08 -13.73
CA GLN A 21 -6.03 10.48 -12.94
C GLN A 21 -7.01 11.53 -12.42
N MET A 22 -6.52 12.64 -11.86
CA MET A 22 -7.38 13.75 -11.41
C MET A 22 -8.18 14.35 -12.56
N ILE A 23 -7.56 14.54 -13.74
CA ILE A 23 -8.26 15.01 -14.95
C ILE A 23 -9.36 14.03 -15.35
N LEU A 24 -9.05 12.73 -15.40
CA LEU A 24 -10.03 11.69 -15.73
C LEU A 24 -11.19 11.65 -14.76
N ASP A 25 -10.93 11.77 -13.46
CA ASP A 25 -11.98 11.75 -12.45
C ASP A 25 -12.89 12.98 -12.56
N SER A 26 -12.33 14.15 -12.90
CA SER A 26 -13.12 15.35 -13.23
C SER A 26 -13.98 15.17 -14.48
N ILE A 27 -13.43 14.56 -15.54
CA ILE A 27 -14.17 14.29 -16.79
C ILE A 27 -15.32 13.29 -16.56
N LYS A 28 -15.11 12.24 -15.75
CA LYS A 28 -16.11 11.19 -15.51
C LYS A 28 -17.41 11.70 -14.88
N VAL A 29 -17.39 12.85 -14.20
CA VAL A 29 -18.59 13.47 -13.60
C VAL A 29 -19.52 14.04 -14.68
N HIS A 30 -19.04 14.18 -15.92
CA HIS A 30 -19.72 14.80 -17.05
C HIS A 30 -19.91 13.81 -18.21
N PRO A 31 -21.05 13.08 -18.27
CA PRO A 31 -21.31 12.04 -19.27
C PRO A 31 -21.26 12.54 -20.72
N GLU A 32 -21.47 13.83 -20.97
CA GLU A 32 -21.44 14.44 -22.29
C GLU A 32 -20.02 14.57 -22.89
N ARG A 33 -18.98 14.19 -22.14
CA ARG A 33 -17.56 14.38 -22.49
C ARG A 33 -16.85 13.10 -22.94
N ASP A 34 -17.57 12.16 -23.53
CA ASP A 34 -17.06 10.83 -23.89
C ASP A 34 -15.80 10.85 -24.77
N SER A 35 -15.71 11.78 -25.74
CA SER A 35 -14.53 11.92 -26.60
C SER A 35 -13.28 12.37 -25.83
N MET A 36 -13.43 13.32 -24.91
CA MET A 36 -12.34 13.78 -24.03
C MET A 36 -11.93 12.69 -23.04
N ARG A 37 -12.91 11.92 -22.53
CA ARG A 37 -12.64 10.77 -21.67
C ARG A 37 -11.80 9.72 -22.40
N ALA A 38 -12.20 9.32 -23.60
CA ALA A 38 -11.47 8.33 -24.38
C ALA A 38 -10.02 8.77 -24.69
N SER A 39 -9.82 10.05 -25.03
CA SER A 39 -8.49 10.62 -25.23
C SER A 39 -7.64 10.57 -23.96
N ALA A 40 -8.17 11.06 -22.83
CA ALA A 40 -7.44 11.08 -21.56
C ALA A 40 -7.13 9.66 -21.05
N GLU A 41 -8.01 8.69 -21.29
CA GLU A 41 -7.75 7.28 -20.98
C GLU A 41 -6.65 6.71 -21.86
N ALA A 42 -6.60 7.07 -23.15
CA ALA A 42 -5.52 6.67 -24.06
C ALA A 42 -4.17 7.27 -23.62
N ASP A 43 -4.14 8.55 -23.28
CA ASP A 43 -2.94 9.22 -22.79
C ASP A 43 -2.44 8.59 -21.49
N LEU A 44 -3.33 8.32 -20.53
CA LEU A 44 -2.96 7.63 -19.30
C LEU A 44 -2.41 6.23 -19.58
N ARG A 45 -2.97 5.48 -20.54
CA ARG A 45 -2.43 4.17 -20.95
C ARG A 45 -1.02 4.33 -21.53
N ASN A 46 -0.80 5.28 -22.41
CA ASN A 46 0.51 5.54 -23.03
C ASN A 46 1.56 5.91 -21.98
N ILE A 47 1.24 6.82 -21.06
CA ILE A 47 2.12 7.21 -19.94
C ILE A 47 2.48 5.99 -19.10
N ASN A 48 1.49 5.16 -18.73
CA ASN A 48 1.74 3.95 -17.96
C ASN A 48 2.64 2.96 -18.71
N MET A 49 2.45 2.79 -20.01
CA MET A 49 3.30 1.90 -20.83
C MET A 49 4.74 2.40 -20.88
N HIS A 50 4.96 3.70 -21.14
CA HIS A 50 6.30 4.29 -21.16
C HIS A 50 6.99 4.22 -19.79
N PHE A 51 6.25 4.49 -18.72
CA PHE A 51 6.75 4.37 -17.37
C PHE A 51 7.17 2.93 -17.06
N LEU A 52 6.34 1.95 -17.42
CA LEU A 52 6.65 0.55 -17.22
C LEU A 52 7.90 0.12 -18.00
N ASP A 53 8.00 0.49 -19.28
CA ASP A 53 9.18 0.20 -20.10
C ASP A 53 10.45 0.81 -19.49
N TYR A 54 10.36 2.05 -19.01
CA TYR A 54 11.45 2.72 -18.32
C TYR A 54 11.92 1.95 -17.08
N VAL A 55 10.99 1.51 -16.23
CA VAL A 55 11.29 0.73 -15.02
C VAL A 55 11.92 -0.63 -15.37
N LYS A 56 11.35 -1.34 -16.34
CA LYS A 56 11.88 -2.63 -16.83
C LYS A 56 13.30 -2.47 -17.36
N LYS A 57 13.51 -1.50 -18.25
CA LYS A 57 14.83 -1.19 -18.82
C LYS A 57 15.86 -0.85 -17.74
N PHE A 58 15.47 -0.07 -16.73
CA PHE A 58 16.39 0.24 -15.63
C PHE A 58 16.72 -1.02 -14.81
N ALA A 59 15.73 -1.83 -14.46
CA ALA A 59 15.91 -3.08 -13.73
C ALA A 59 16.84 -4.05 -14.49
N ASP A 60 16.68 -4.15 -15.81
CA ASP A 60 17.42 -5.06 -16.68
C ASP A 60 18.86 -4.60 -16.97
N THR A 61 19.15 -3.30 -16.87
CA THR A 61 20.44 -2.74 -17.32
C THR A 61 21.30 -2.17 -16.19
N THR A 62 20.74 -1.92 -15.01
CA THR A 62 21.52 -1.38 -13.89
C THR A 62 22.60 -2.36 -13.42
N LYS A 63 23.77 -1.83 -13.04
CA LYS A 63 24.92 -2.63 -12.56
C LYS A 63 24.86 -2.93 -11.07
N SER A 64 23.83 -2.42 -10.36
CA SER A 64 23.63 -2.64 -8.93
C SER A 64 22.49 -3.60 -8.70
N VAL A 65 22.76 -4.73 -8.03
CA VAL A 65 21.74 -5.72 -7.65
C VAL A 65 20.63 -5.08 -6.83
N SER A 66 20.97 -4.21 -5.87
CA SER A 66 19.99 -3.54 -5.01
C SER A 66 19.10 -2.59 -5.81
N SER A 67 19.67 -1.87 -6.79
CA SER A 67 18.89 -0.99 -7.66
C SER A 67 17.99 -1.77 -8.62
N ALA A 68 18.45 -2.92 -9.13
CA ALA A 68 17.64 -3.80 -9.98
C ALA A 68 16.45 -4.35 -9.20
N LEU A 69 16.71 -4.87 -8.00
CA LEU A 69 15.67 -5.37 -7.09
C LEU A 69 14.69 -4.27 -6.68
N PHE A 70 15.17 -3.06 -6.40
CA PHE A 70 14.30 -1.93 -6.10
C PHE A 70 13.35 -1.62 -7.27
N ALA A 71 13.87 -1.55 -8.49
CA ALA A 71 13.08 -1.23 -9.66
C ALA A 71 12.03 -2.31 -9.99
N VAL A 72 12.36 -3.59 -9.91
CA VAL A 72 11.37 -4.66 -10.17
C VAL A 72 10.22 -4.64 -9.15
N ASN A 73 10.46 -4.23 -7.90
CA ASN A 73 9.41 -4.12 -6.87
C ASN A 73 8.38 -3.01 -7.14
N ILE A 74 8.66 -2.10 -8.08
CA ILE A 74 7.69 -1.09 -8.53
C ILE A 74 6.68 -1.71 -9.52
N ILE A 75 7.05 -2.81 -10.18
CA ILE A 75 6.24 -3.46 -11.21
C ILE A 75 5.20 -4.37 -10.54
N ASN A 76 3.94 -4.24 -10.95
CA ASN A 76 2.87 -5.08 -10.44
C ASN A 76 2.93 -6.50 -11.05
N PRO A 77 3.26 -7.54 -10.27
CA PRO A 77 3.37 -8.90 -10.79
C PRO A 77 2.05 -9.48 -11.29
N ALA A 78 0.90 -8.99 -10.81
CA ALA A 78 -0.41 -9.45 -11.29
C ALA A 78 -0.68 -9.03 -12.75
N LYS A 79 0.00 -7.99 -13.25
CA LYS A 79 -0.11 -7.54 -14.65
C LYS A 79 1.08 -7.99 -15.50
N GLU A 80 2.27 -8.02 -14.91
CA GLU A 80 3.54 -8.21 -15.61
C GLU A 80 4.27 -9.50 -15.21
N GLY A 81 3.52 -10.52 -14.77
CA GLY A 81 4.06 -11.73 -14.16
C GLY A 81 5.13 -12.44 -15.01
N ALA A 82 4.95 -12.49 -16.33
CA ALA A 82 5.93 -13.08 -17.26
C ALA A 82 7.27 -12.35 -17.23
N TYR A 83 7.25 -11.01 -17.21
CA TYR A 83 8.46 -10.19 -17.08
C TYR A 83 9.11 -10.41 -15.70
N VAL A 84 8.33 -10.34 -14.61
CA VAL A 84 8.88 -10.46 -13.25
C VAL A 84 9.51 -11.85 -13.04
N ALA A 85 8.89 -12.92 -13.55
CA ALA A 85 9.47 -14.26 -13.50
C ALA A 85 10.80 -14.34 -14.25
N SER A 86 10.83 -13.85 -15.50
CA SER A 86 12.05 -13.79 -16.30
C SER A 86 13.15 -12.95 -15.63
N PHE A 87 12.78 -11.83 -15.00
CA PHE A 87 13.72 -10.99 -14.26
C PHE A 87 14.43 -11.76 -13.14
N TYR A 88 13.70 -12.52 -12.32
CA TYR A 88 14.29 -13.28 -11.22
C TYR A 88 15.14 -14.47 -11.68
N GLU A 89 14.83 -15.06 -12.83
CA GLU A 89 15.73 -16.03 -13.47
C GLU A 89 17.03 -15.39 -13.97
N GLN A 90 16.94 -14.18 -14.53
CA GLN A 90 18.08 -13.49 -15.11
C GLN A 90 18.95 -12.77 -14.08
N ILE A 91 18.40 -12.32 -12.95
CA ILE A 91 19.16 -11.57 -11.94
C ILE A 91 20.25 -12.43 -11.29
N VAL A 92 20.00 -13.73 -11.11
CA VAL A 92 21.01 -14.67 -10.60
C VAL A 92 22.14 -14.87 -11.63
N LYS A 93 21.82 -14.89 -12.92
CA LYS A 93 22.82 -14.96 -14.00
C LYS A 93 23.64 -13.67 -14.11
N ARG A 94 23.01 -12.51 -13.92
CA ARG A 94 23.68 -11.20 -13.94
C ARG A 94 24.55 -10.94 -12.71
N PHE A 95 24.19 -11.52 -11.57
CA PHE A 95 24.89 -11.33 -10.30
C PHE A 95 25.17 -12.68 -9.59
N PRO A 96 26.00 -13.55 -10.18
CA PRO A 96 26.20 -14.93 -9.69
C PRO A 96 26.79 -15.00 -8.28
N GLU A 97 27.59 -14.01 -7.88
CA GLU A 97 28.19 -13.95 -6.54
C GLU A 97 27.30 -13.25 -5.50
N SER A 98 26.17 -12.68 -5.91
CA SER A 98 25.30 -11.93 -4.99
C SER A 98 24.41 -12.87 -4.18
N LYS A 99 24.68 -12.97 -2.88
CA LYS A 99 23.77 -13.61 -1.91
C LYS A 99 22.37 -13.00 -1.96
N THR A 100 22.27 -11.69 -2.17
CA THR A 100 21.01 -10.96 -2.26
C THR A 100 20.21 -11.36 -3.50
N ALA A 101 20.85 -11.45 -4.68
CA ALA A 101 20.17 -11.88 -5.91
C ALA A 101 19.58 -13.29 -5.76
N LYS A 102 20.38 -14.22 -5.23
CA LYS A 102 19.95 -15.61 -4.95
C LYS A 102 18.79 -15.65 -3.97
N ALA A 103 18.93 -15.01 -2.81
CA ALA A 103 17.87 -15.01 -1.79
C ALA A 103 16.54 -14.44 -2.28
N PHE A 104 16.56 -13.39 -3.10
CA PHE A 104 15.34 -12.82 -3.66
C PHE A 104 14.74 -13.69 -4.78
N ALA A 105 15.58 -14.26 -5.66
CA ALA A 105 15.12 -15.19 -6.68
C ALA A 105 14.50 -16.45 -6.05
N ASP A 106 15.15 -17.01 -5.02
CA ASP A 106 14.64 -18.15 -4.26
C ASP A 106 13.30 -17.82 -3.60
N ARG A 107 13.15 -16.64 -2.98
CA ARG A 107 11.88 -16.18 -2.38
C ARG A 107 10.76 -15.98 -3.42
N PHE A 108 11.12 -15.63 -4.65
CA PHE A 108 10.14 -15.46 -5.72
C PHE A 108 9.74 -16.80 -6.35
N GLN A 109 10.70 -17.70 -6.56
CA GLN A 109 10.50 -19.01 -7.19
C GLN A 109 9.94 -20.07 -6.23
N ASN A 110 10.45 -20.11 -5.00
CA ASN A 110 9.83 -20.88 -3.94
C ASN A 110 8.56 -20.13 -3.55
N LYS A 111 7.42 -20.66 -3.99
CA LYS A 111 6.06 -20.24 -3.63
C LYS A 111 5.77 -20.29 -2.12
N THR A 112 6.71 -20.02 -1.22
CA THR A 112 6.34 -19.28 -0.02
C THR A 112 5.69 -18.01 -0.53
N PRO A 113 4.43 -17.71 -0.20
CA PRO A 113 3.86 -16.44 -0.56
C PRO A 113 4.78 -15.38 0.07
N ALA A 114 5.70 -14.82 -0.72
CA ALA A 114 6.03 -13.41 -0.61
C ALA A 114 4.66 -12.77 -0.55
N SER A 115 4.25 -12.40 0.68
CA SER A 115 2.87 -12.06 1.03
C SER A 115 2.32 -11.33 -0.18
N PRO A 116 1.45 -11.99 -0.96
CA PRO A 116 1.21 -11.45 -2.26
C PRO A 116 0.60 -10.09 -1.93
N MET A 117 1.15 -9.03 -2.53
CA MET A 117 0.28 -8.02 -3.09
C MET A 117 -0.55 -8.70 -4.19
N GLN A 118 -1.24 -9.79 -3.85
CA GLN A 118 -2.51 -10.18 -4.39
C GLN A 118 -3.30 -8.90 -4.18
N PRO A 119 -3.90 -8.32 -5.23
CA PRO A 119 -5.07 -7.50 -4.97
C PRO A 119 -5.93 -8.36 -4.06
N ALA A 120 -6.07 -7.96 -2.79
CA ALA A 120 -6.67 -8.80 -1.76
C ALA A 120 -7.92 -9.40 -2.39
N ALA A 121 -7.91 -10.71 -2.66
CA ALA A 121 -9.09 -11.38 -3.20
C ALA A 121 -10.18 -11.02 -2.20
N SER A 122 -11.14 -10.20 -2.60
CA SER A 122 -11.88 -9.34 -1.67
C SER A 122 -12.29 -10.15 -0.44
N HIS A 123 -11.69 -9.85 0.72
CA HIS A 123 -12.04 -10.53 1.97
C HIS A 123 -13.42 -10.07 2.46
N THR A 124 -14.11 -9.20 1.71
CA THR A 124 -15.50 -8.84 1.92
C THR A 124 -16.38 -10.09 2.02
N GLY A 125 -17.14 -10.18 3.11
CA GLY A 125 -18.01 -11.31 3.41
C GLY A 125 -17.33 -12.48 4.12
N LYS A 126 -15.99 -12.49 4.26
CA LYS A 126 -15.30 -13.47 5.10
C LYS A 126 -15.26 -13.00 6.55
N MET A 127 -15.24 -13.97 7.47
CA MET A 127 -15.03 -13.69 8.89
C MET A 127 -13.65 -13.07 9.10
N ALA A 128 -13.59 -11.96 9.86
CA ALA A 128 -12.33 -11.38 10.30
C ALA A 128 -11.58 -12.36 11.22
N ILE A 129 -10.26 -12.38 11.10
CA ILE A 129 -9.39 -13.17 12.00
C ILE A 129 -9.44 -12.51 13.38
N ASP A 130 -9.74 -13.31 14.41
CA ASP A 130 -9.72 -12.82 15.79
C ASP A 130 -8.29 -12.59 16.26
N PHE A 131 -8.14 -11.58 17.11
CA PHE A 131 -6.89 -11.29 17.82
C PHE A 131 -7.21 -10.72 19.18
N THR A 132 -6.26 -10.83 20.10
CA THR A 132 -6.33 -10.27 21.45
C THR A 132 -5.14 -9.36 21.68
N ALA A 133 -5.40 -8.18 22.22
CA ALA A 133 -4.39 -7.17 22.51
C ALA A 133 -4.66 -6.51 23.88
N SER A 134 -3.63 -5.88 24.43
CA SER A 134 -3.76 -5.13 25.69
C SER A 134 -4.14 -3.68 25.43
N THR A 135 -5.12 -3.16 26.16
CA THR A 135 -5.51 -1.75 26.15
C THR A 135 -4.43 -0.86 26.80
N PRO A 136 -4.50 0.48 26.68
CA PRO A 136 -3.59 1.38 27.39
C PRO A 136 -3.64 1.22 28.91
N ASP A 137 -4.70 0.64 29.46
CA ASP A 137 -4.85 0.41 30.89
C ASP A 137 -4.45 -1.02 31.30
N GLY A 138 -3.96 -1.82 30.34
CA GLY A 138 -3.43 -3.16 30.58
C GLY A 138 -4.50 -4.25 30.63
N GLN A 139 -5.74 -3.94 30.25
CA GLN A 139 -6.80 -4.94 30.14
C GLN A 139 -6.66 -5.70 28.82
N SER A 140 -7.04 -6.98 28.82
CA SER A 140 -7.07 -7.77 27.60
C SER A 140 -8.37 -7.50 26.83
N LEU A 141 -8.27 -7.28 25.52
CA LEU A 141 -9.38 -6.97 24.63
C LEU A 141 -9.26 -7.79 23.34
N SER A 142 -10.35 -8.44 22.92
CA SER A 142 -10.39 -9.27 21.71
C SER A 142 -11.32 -8.66 20.67
N LEU A 143 -11.01 -8.81 19.38
CA LEU A 143 -11.91 -8.37 18.31
C LEU A 143 -13.30 -9.06 18.41
N ASN A 144 -13.33 -10.33 18.80
CA ASN A 144 -14.58 -11.06 18.97
C ASN A 144 -15.51 -10.47 20.04
N SER A 145 -15.03 -9.69 21.01
CA SER A 145 -15.89 -9.03 22.00
C SER A 145 -16.79 -7.94 21.41
N PHE A 146 -16.54 -7.55 20.16
CA PHE A 146 -17.32 -6.54 19.43
C PHE A 146 -18.35 -7.14 18.46
N LYS A 147 -18.51 -8.48 18.44
CA LYS A 147 -19.50 -9.14 17.58
C LYS A 147 -20.90 -8.55 17.78
N GLY A 148 -21.60 -8.34 16.68
CA GLY A 148 -22.91 -7.70 16.65
C GLY A 148 -22.86 -6.19 16.43
N LYS A 149 -21.67 -5.55 16.42
CA LYS A 149 -21.48 -4.15 16.03
C LYS A 149 -20.82 -4.03 14.65
N TYR A 150 -21.02 -2.89 14.00
CA TYR A 150 -20.14 -2.45 12.92
C TYR A 150 -18.85 -1.91 13.54
N VAL A 151 -17.71 -2.54 13.23
CA VAL A 151 -16.42 -2.18 13.81
C VAL A 151 -15.48 -1.70 12.70
N LEU A 152 -15.04 -0.44 12.78
CA LEU A 152 -13.90 0.03 12.01
C LEU A 152 -12.63 -0.33 12.78
N VAL A 153 -11.82 -1.24 12.24
CA VAL A 153 -10.51 -1.58 12.79
C VAL A 153 -9.47 -0.68 12.14
N ASP A 154 -8.79 0.13 12.95
CA ASP A 154 -7.79 1.11 12.49
C ASP A 154 -6.41 0.78 13.07
N PHE A 155 -5.47 0.40 12.20
CA PHE A 155 -4.10 0.08 12.58
C PHE A 155 -3.23 1.32 12.42
N TRP A 156 -2.72 1.85 13.53
CA TRP A 156 -2.04 3.14 13.57
C TRP A 156 -0.86 3.14 14.54
N ALA A 157 -0.11 4.24 14.58
CA ALA A 157 0.96 4.43 15.56
C ALA A 157 1.23 5.92 15.81
N SER A 158 1.83 6.25 16.95
CA SER A 158 2.21 7.63 17.31
C SER A 158 3.17 8.25 16.30
N TRP A 159 3.99 7.41 15.66
CA TRP A 159 5.00 7.79 14.67
C TRP A 159 4.50 7.71 13.21
N CYS A 160 3.28 7.20 12.97
CA CYS A 160 2.71 7.14 11.63
C CYS A 160 2.04 8.49 11.26
N GLY A 161 2.78 9.37 10.59
CA GLY A 161 2.28 10.68 10.15
C GLY A 161 0.98 10.62 9.34
N PRO A 162 0.90 9.83 8.24
CA PRO A 162 -0.33 9.71 7.47
C PRO A 162 -1.52 9.17 8.27
N CYS A 163 -1.30 8.19 9.15
CA CYS A 163 -2.36 7.65 10.01
C CYS A 163 -2.92 8.75 10.93
N ARG A 164 -2.03 9.53 11.57
CA ARG A 164 -2.43 10.63 12.46
C ARG A 164 -3.12 11.78 11.74
N ASN A 165 -2.81 12.00 10.46
CA ASN A 165 -3.55 12.97 9.65
C ASN A 165 -4.98 12.52 9.33
N GLU A 166 -5.27 11.22 9.41
CA GLU A 166 -6.62 10.65 9.18
C GLU A 166 -7.46 10.57 10.46
N ASN A 167 -6.82 10.56 11.64
CA ASN A 167 -7.50 10.54 12.94
C ASN A 167 -8.67 11.53 13.07
N PRO A 168 -8.59 12.80 12.61
CA PRO A 168 -9.71 13.73 12.66
C PRO A 168 -10.96 13.24 11.90
N ASN A 169 -10.77 12.57 10.76
CA ASN A 169 -11.87 12.01 9.97
C ASN A 169 -12.49 10.80 10.67
N VAL A 170 -11.66 9.94 11.29
CA VAL A 170 -12.13 8.79 12.09
C VAL A 170 -12.93 9.26 13.30
N VAL A 171 -12.48 10.31 13.98
CA VAL A 171 -13.22 10.96 15.09
C VAL A 171 -14.56 11.51 14.61
N ALA A 172 -14.60 12.18 13.46
CA ALA A 172 -15.84 12.67 12.87
C ALA A 172 -16.81 11.52 12.56
N ALA A 173 -16.32 10.45 11.94
CA ALA A 173 -17.12 9.25 11.64
C ALA A 173 -17.65 8.59 12.92
N PHE A 174 -16.80 8.42 13.94
CA PHE A 174 -17.22 7.87 15.22
C PHE A 174 -18.35 8.70 15.84
N ASN A 175 -18.19 10.02 15.91
CA ASN A 175 -19.22 10.89 16.48
C ASN A 175 -20.54 10.85 15.70
N GLN A 176 -20.48 10.71 14.37
CA GLN A 176 -21.65 10.61 13.51
C GLN A 176 -22.39 9.27 13.64
N PHE A 177 -21.66 8.17 13.88
CA PHE A 177 -22.22 6.82 13.77
C PHE A 177 -22.27 6.04 15.09
N LYS A 178 -21.65 6.49 16.18
CA LYS A 178 -21.57 5.77 17.47
C LYS A 178 -22.92 5.27 18.02
N ASP A 179 -24.00 6.01 17.76
CA ASP A 179 -25.36 5.67 18.21
C ASP A 179 -26.12 4.75 17.21
N LYS A 180 -25.47 4.35 16.12
CA LYS A 180 -25.99 3.46 15.05
C LYS A 180 -25.31 2.11 15.06
N ASN A 181 -25.03 1.58 16.25
CA ASN A 181 -24.38 0.29 16.44
C ASN A 181 -22.98 0.21 15.78
N PHE A 182 -22.28 1.33 15.71
CA PHE A 182 -20.94 1.45 15.15
C PHE A 182 -19.91 1.77 16.24
N THR A 183 -18.69 1.29 16.07
CA THR A 183 -17.56 1.65 16.92
C THR A 183 -16.24 1.57 16.15
N VAL A 184 -15.20 2.13 16.74
CA VAL A 184 -13.84 2.08 16.22
C VAL A 184 -12.99 1.28 17.22
N LEU A 185 -12.15 0.39 16.71
CA LEU A 185 -11.11 -0.31 17.46
C LEU A 185 -9.76 0.14 16.91
N GLY A 186 -9.09 1.03 17.64
CA GLY A 186 -7.76 1.53 17.28
C GLY A 186 -6.66 0.60 17.78
N VAL A 187 -5.96 -0.09 16.88
CA VAL A 187 -4.86 -1.00 17.19
C VAL A 187 -3.54 -0.26 17.00
N SER A 188 -2.86 0.05 18.11
CA SER A 188 -1.56 0.71 18.07
C SER A 188 -0.43 -0.28 17.74
N LEU A 189 0.50 0.15 16.90
CA LEU A 189 1.77 -0.51 16.58
C LEU A 189 2.95 0.09 17.35
N ASP A 190 2.69 0.93 18.35
CA ASP A 190 3.72 1.52 19.20
C ASP A 190 4.30 0.46 20.14
N SER A 191 5.63 0.44 20.24
CA SER A 191 6.33 -0.32 21.28
C SER A 191 6.38 0.43 22.62
N ASP A 192 6.20 1.75 22.59
CA ASP A 192 6.25 2.63 23.76
C ASP A 192 4.83 3.06 24.16
N LYS A 193 4.40 2.55 25.32
CA LYS A 193 3.08 2.82 25.90
C LYS A 193 2.86 4.30 26.24
N GLY A 194 3.91 5.03 26.60
CA GLY A 194 3.83 6.46 26.92
C GLY A 194 3.49 7.27 25.67
N LYS A 195 4.21 7.02 24.57
CA LYS A 195 3.96 7.68 23.28
C LYS A 195 2.58 7.36 22.73
N TRP A 196 2.14 6.12 22.90
CA TRP A 196 0.79 5.71 22.54
C TRP A 196 -0.27 6.52 23.28
N LYS A 197 -0.17 6.60 24.62
CA LYS A 197 -1.11 7.38 25.45
C LYS A 197 -1.10 8.86 25.12
N GLU A 198 0.08 9.44 24.90
CA GLU A 198 0.22 10.84 24.53
C GLU A 198 -0.45 11.13 23.18
N ALA A 199 -0.22 10.28 22.17
CA ALA A 199 -0.82 10.44 20.85
C ALA A 199 -2.34 10.30 20.89
N ILE A 200 -2.86 9.35 21.66
CA ILE A 200 -4.30 9.21 21.91
C ILE A 200 -4.91 10.52 22.44
N ALA A 201 -4.29 11.10 23.47
CA ALA A 201 -4.78 12.32 24.10
C ALA A 201 -4.72 13.51 23.13
N LYS A 202 -3.62 13.61 22.39
CA LYS A 202 -3.39 14.67 21.40
C LYS A 202 -4.37 14.63 20.24
N ASP A 203 -4.77 13.43 19.82
CA ASP A 203 -5.65 13.23 18.65
C ASP A 203 -7.13 13.09 19.02
N GLY A 204 -7.47 13.10 20.30
CA GLY A 204 -8.85 13.01 20.76
C GLY A 204 -9.51 11.67 20.43
N LEU A 205 -8.75 10.57 20.50
CA LEU A 205 -9.28 9.23 20.20
C LEU A 205 -10.12 8.71 21.38
N VAL A 206 -11.43 8.90 21.33
CA VAL A 206 -12.38 8.70 22.44
C VAL A 206 -13.05 7.31 22.49
N TRP A 207 -12.75 6.42 21.56
CA TRP A 207 -13.34 5.07 21.48
C TRP A 207 -12.57 4.02 22.27
N ILE A 208 -13.05 2.77 22.22
CA ILE A 208 -12.45 1.61 22.89
C ILE A 208 -11.10 1.29 22.21
N ARG A 209 -10.04 1.29 23.01
CA ARG A 209 -8.64 1.33 22.59
C ARG A 209 -7.80 0.45 23.51
#